data_AF-A0A6N2WX98-F1
#
_entry.id   AF-A0A6N2WX98-F1
#
_cell.length_a   1.000
_cell.length_b   1.000
_cell.length_c   1.000
_cell.angle_alpha   90.00
_cell.angle_beta   90.00
_cell.angle_gamma   90.00
#
_symmetry.space_group_name_H-M   'P 1'
#
loop_
_entity.id
_entity.type
_entity.pdbx_description
1 polymer ?
#
loop_
_entity_poly.entity_id
_entity_poly.type
_entity_poly.pdbx_seq_one_letter_code
_entity_poly.pdbx_strand_id
1 'polypeptide(L)'
;MKALSFVLFSGLFIMQPLCISLNASAESASVPTEKKEIKRPINIHLLKGNGSVRSIYPIIPGYIQDNQLYICFETSIDNQCLVVKDAGSGEIVYSGTFIGNTLVVALANSGESYTVEFV
;
A
#
# COMPACT_ATOMS: atom_id res chain seq x y z
N MET A 1 -68.12 -35.01 22.93
CA MET A 1 -67.11 -34.81 21.86
C MET A 1 -66.73 -33.34 21.88
N LYS A 2 -65.48 -32.87 21.84
CA LYS A 2 -64.14 -33.47 21.91
C LYS A 2 -63.25 -32.24 22.22
N ALA A 3 -62.55 -32.22 23.35
CA ALA A 3 -61.50 -31.24 23.60
C ALA A 3 -60.28 -31.61 22.74
N LEU A 4 -59.67 -30.65 22.05
CA LEU A 4 -58.41 -30.81 21.33
C LEU A 4 -57.74 -29.42 21.30
N SER A 5 -56.82 -29.12 22.20
CA SER A 5 -55.42 -29.55 22.36
C SER A 5 -54.48 -28.51 21.76
N PHE A 6 -53.72 -27.84 22.64
CA PHE A 6 -52.51 -27.08 22.33
C PHE A 6 -51.34 -28.06 22.18
N VAL A 7 -50.47 -27.88 21.18
CA VAL A 7 -49.04 -28.23 21.25
C VAL A 7 -48.24 -27.35 20.27
N LEU A 8 -47.35 -26.51 20.81
CA LEU A 8 -46.16 -25.95 20.14
C LEU A 8 -45.06 -27.02 20.09
N PHE A 9 -44.17 -27.02 19.09
CA PHE A 9 -42.77 -26.60 19.25
C PHE A 9 -41.91 -26.81 17.99
N SER A 10 -40.94 -25.90 17.89
CA SER A 10 -39.78 -25.74 17.00
C SER A 10 -39.19 -26.98 16.34
N GLY A 11 -38.89 -26.84 15.04
CA GLY A 11 -37.92 -27.68 14.34
C GLY A 11 -36.48 -27.25 14.63
N LEU A 12 -35.71 -28.14 15.24
CA LEU A 12 -34.24 -28.12 15.25
C LEU A 12 -33.79 -29.46 14.65
N PHE A 13 -33.42 -29.46 13.37
CA PHE A 13 -32.85 -30.64 12.72
C PHE A 13 -31.33 -30.62 12.87
N ILE A 14 -30.81 -31.55 13.68
CA ILE A 14 -29.38 -31.89 13.78
C ILE A 14 -29.17 -33.21 13.05
N MET A 15 -28.36 -33.21 11.99
CA MET A 15 -27.84 -34.40 11.29
C MET A 15 -26.53 -33.96 10.60
N GLN A 16 -25.32 -34.50 10.78
CA GLN A 16 -24.74 -35.69 11.43
C GLN A 16 -23.22 -35.42 11.64
N PRO A 17 -22.51 -36.15 12.51
CA PRO A 17 -21.06 -36.22 12.53
C PRO A 17 -20.56 -37.40 11.66
N LEU A 18 -19.58 -37.20 10.78
CA LEU A 18 -18.87 -38.32 10.13
C LEU A 18 -17.35 -38.20 10.36
N CYS A 19 -16.78 -39.32 10.82
CA CYS A 19 -15.47 -39.46 11.41
C CYS A 19 -14.33 -39.64 10.38
N ILE A 20 -13.21 -38.96 10.66
CA ILE A 20 -11.79 -39.39 10.68
C ILE A 20 -11.30 -40.39 9.60
N SER A 21 -10.25 -39.99 8.86
CA SER A 21 -9.07 -40.85 8.64
C SER A 21 -7.80 -40.04 8.36
N LEU A 22 -6.77 -40.24 9.20
CA LEU A 22 -5.38 -39.85 8.96
C LEU A 22 -4.73 -40.76 7.90
N ASN A 23 -4.00 -40.16 6.94
CA ASN A 23 -2.82 -40.66 6.20
C ASN A 23 -2.75 -39.89 4.87
N ALA A 24 -1.62 -39.51 4.30
CA ALA A 24 -0.22 -39.48 4.68
C ALA A 24 0.46 -38.56 3.64
N SER A 25 1.56 -37.91 4.03
CA SER A 25 2.67 -37.52 3.14
C SER A 25 2.34 -36.88 1.80
N ALA A 26 2.38 -35.55 1.74
CA ALA A 26 2.92 -34.86 0.57
C ALA A 26 3.55 -33.56 1.05
N GLU A 27 4.87 -33.47 0.87
CA GLU A 27 5.66 -32.26 0.73
C GLU A 27 4.99 -30.98 1.26
N SER A 28 5.42 -30.51 2.43
CA SER A 28 5.29 -29.09 2.74
C SER A 28 6.15 -28.34 1.74
N ALA A 29 5.64 -28.11 0.52
CA ALA A 29 6.13 -27.06 -0.33
C ALA A 29 6.01 -25.80 0.51
N SER A 30 7.14 -25.35 1.04
CA SER A 30 7.28 -24.08 1.70
C SER A 30 6.66 -23.07 0.75
N VAL A 31 5.46 -22.59 1.08
CA VAL A 31 4.97 -21.33 0.54
C VAL A 31 6.15 -20.38 0.75
N PRO A 32 6.74 -19.80 -0.31
CA PRO A 32 7.71 -18.76 -0.09
C PRO A 32 6.91 -17.68 0.63
N THR A 33 7.13 -17.57 1.94
CA THR A 33 6.72 -16.41 2.70
C THR A 33 7.60 -15.31 2.13
N GLU A 34 7.21 -14.77 0.97
CA GLU A 34 7.74 -13.50 0.49
C GLU A 34 7.55 -12.57 1.67
N LYS A 35 8.68 -12.23 2.26
CA LYS A 35 8.76 -11.42 3.45
C LYS A 35 8.27 -10.05 3.01
N LYS A 36 6.95 -9.84 3.10
CA LYS A 36 6.24 -8.64 2.63
C LYS A 36 7.05 -7.45 3.11
N GLU A 37 7.76 -6.82 2.18
CA GLU A 37 8.81 -5.89 2.56
C GLU A 37 8.17 -4.75 3.35
N ILE A 38 8.80 -4.37 4.45
CA ILE A 38 8.25 -3.40 5.38
C ILE A 38 8.18 -2.06 4.65
N LYS A 39 6.97 -1.54 4.46
CA LYS A 39 6.76 -0.18 3.95
C LYS A 39 7.45 0.81 4.88
N ARG A 40 8.50 1.47 4.39
CA ARG A 40 9.21 2.50 5.15
C ARG A 40 8.57 3.86 4.82
N PRO A 41 7.88 4.53 5.75
CA PRO A 41 7.35 5.85 5.49
C PRO A 41 8.50 6.83 5.25
N ILE A 42 8.33 7.73 4.29
CA ILE A 42 9.32 8.76 3.97
C ILE A 42 8.69 10.13 3.92
N ASN A 43 9.41 11.11 4.47
CA ASN A 43 9.03 12.51 4.36
C ASN A 43 9.39 13.02 2.97
N ILE A 44 8.39 13.52 2.24
CA ILE A 44 8.58 14.12 0.93
C ILE A 44 8.32 15.62 1.04
N HIS A 45 9.34 16.40 0.73
CA HIS A 45 9.26 17.85 0.75
C HIS A 45 8.85 18.37 -0.63
N LEU A 46 7.69 19.04 -0.72
CA LEU A 46 7.24 19.68 -1.95
C LEU A 46 7.85 21.08 -2.09
N LEU A 47 8.66 21.29 -3.11
CA LEU A 47 9.22 22.59 -3.46
C LEU A 47 8.42 23.21 -4.61
N LYS A 48 8.09 24.50 -4.45
CA LYS A 48 7.61 25.31 -5.57
C LYS A 48 8.80 25.57 -6.49
N GLY A 49 8.60 25.47 -7.81
CA GLY A 49 9.57 25.94 -8.79
C GLY A 49 10.13 27.29 -8.37
N ASN A 50 11.44 27.48 -8.58
CA ASN A 50 12.27 28.64 -8.22
C ASN A 50 13.16 28.46 -6.97
N GLY A 51 13.26 27.26 -6.37
CA GLY A 51 14.24 26.98 -5.30
C GLY A 51 14.04 27.78 -4.00
N SER A 52 12.85 28.32 -3.77
CA SER A 52 12.56 29.11 -2.57
C SER A 52 12.46 28.22 -1.33
N VAL A 53 13.35 28.47 -0.36
CA VAL A 53 13.63 27.70 0.86
C VAL A 53 12.45 27.63 1.86
N ARG A 54 11.31 28.29 1.58
CA ARG A 54 10.06 28.10 2.33
C ARG A 54 9.03 27.38 1.46
N SER A 55 9.15 26.04 1.44
CA SER A 55 8.10 25.12 1.03
C SER A 55 6.81 25.45 1.80
N ILE A 56 5.83 26.06 1.13
CA ILE A 56 4.48 26.31 1.68
C ILE A 56 3.51 25.18 1.31
N TYR A 57 3.99 24.13 0.63
CA TYR A 57 3.18 22.99 0.22
C TYR A 57 3.21 21.88 1.29
N PRO A 58 2.13 21.09 1.41
CA PRO A 58 2.01 20.05 2.43
C PRO A 58 3.10 18.99 2.25
N ILE A 59 3.58 18.43 3.36
CA ILE A 59 4.35 17.17 3.32
C ILE A 59 3.40 16.11 2.80
N ILE A 60 3.68 15.59 1.61
CA ILE A 60 2.88 14.50 1.05
C ILE A 60 3.40 13.17 1.57
N PRO A 61 2.50 12.22 1.91
CA PRO A 61 2.92 10.91 2.35
C PRO A 61 3.60 10.17 1.19
N GLY A 62 4.77 9.62 1.48
CA GLY A 62 5.44 8.66 0.61
C GLY A 62 5.88 7.43 1.37
N TYR A 63 6.19 6.37 0.64
CA TYR A 63 6.83 5.19 1.22
C TYR A 63 7.80 4.55 0.22
N ILE A 64 8.80 3.84 0.76
CA ILE A 64 9.66 2.96 -0.02
C ILE A 64 9.22 1.51 0.18
N GLN A 65 9.10 0.78 -0.92
CA GLN A 65 8.86 -0.66 -0.94
C GLN A 65 9.51 -1.26 -2.19
N ASP A 66 10.22 -2.38 -2.06
CA ASP A 66 10.84 -3.13 -3.17
C ASP A 66 11.72 -2.23 -4.06
N ASN A 67 12.59 -1.43 -3.43
CA ASN A 67 13.44 -0.42 -4.09
C ASN A 67 12.65 0.59 -4.95
N GLN A 68 11.37 0.82 -4.66
CA GLN A 68 10.55 1.81 -5.35
C GLN A 68 10.05 2.85 -4.37
N LEU A 69 10.19 4.11 -4.75
CA LEU A 69 9.62 5.26 -4.06
C LEU A 69 8.20 5.48 -4.59
N TYR A 70 7.24 5.45 -3.67
CA TYR A 70 5.84 5.79 -3.93
C TYR A 70 5.57 7.18 -3.37
N ILE A 71 5.12 8.08 -4.22
CA ILE A 71 4.75 9.46 -3.88
C ILE A 71 3.26 9.62 -4.14
N CYS A 72 2.49 9.88 -3.08
CA CYS A 72 1.03 9.97 -3.15
C CYS A 72 0.58 11.43 -3.07
N PHE A 73 -0.05 11.92 -4.12
CA PHE A 73 -0.66 13.24 -4.18
C PHE A 73 -2.14 13.17 -3.79
N GLU A 74 -2.59 14.11 -2.95
CA GLU A 74 -3.99 14.19 -2.51
C GLU A 74 -4.93 14.51 -3.67
N THR A 75 -4.49 15.38 -4.59
CA THR A 75 -5.19 15.71 -5.83
C THR A 75 -4.42 15.16 -7.02
N SER A 76 -5.14 14.74 -8.07
CA SER A 76 -4.51 14.33 -9.31
C SER A 76 -3.77 15.51 -9.94
N ILE A 77 -2.52 15.29 -10.32
CA ILE A 77 -1.71 16.24 -11.09
C ILE A 77 -2.15 16.16 -12.55
N ASP A 78 -2.43 17.32 -13.13
CA ASP A 78 -2.78 17.48 -14.54
C ASP A 78 -1.54 17.92 -15.33
N ASN A 79 -0.84 16.93 -15.91
CA ASN A 79 0.21 17.11 -16.90
C ASN A 79 1.29 18.15 -16.52
N GLN A 80 1.98 17.93 -15.40
CA GLN A 80 3.05 18.83 -14.91
C GLN A 80 4.41 18.17 -14.96
N CYS A 81 5.46 18.97 -15.14
CA CYS A 81 6.83 18.50 -15.05
C CYS A 81 7.23 18.40 -13.57
N LEU A 82 7.70 17.22 -13.17
CA LEU A 82 8.19 16.95 -11.83
C LEU A 82 9.66 16.58 -11.86
N VAL A 83 10.41 17.07 -10.87
CA VAL A 83 11.77 16.63 -10.59
C VAL A 83 11.79 16.11 -9.16
N VAL A 84 12.21 14.85 -8.97
CA VAL A 84 12.38 14.25 -7.66
C VAL A 84 13.87 14.09 -7.38
N LYS A 85 14.32 14.57 -6.23
CA LYS A 85 15.73 14.50 -5.81
C LYS A 85 15.85 13.83 -4.45
N ASP A 86 16.91 13.07 -4.25
CA ASP A 86 17.35 12.70 -2.91
C ASP A 86 17.77 13.97 -2.14
N ALA A 87 17.25 14.17 -0.93
CA ALA A 87 17.50 15.40 -0.18
C ALA A 87 18.88 15.45 0.48
N GLY A 88 19.55 14.30 0.66
CA GLY A 88 20.89 14.20 1.26
C GLY A 88 22.00 14.37 0.22
N SER A 89 21.88 13.69 -0.92
CA SER A 89 22.86 13.72 -2.00
C SER A 89 22.57 14.77 -3.07
N GLY A 90 21.31 15.20 -3.21
CA GLY A 90 20.85 16.05 -4.31
C GLY A 90 20.67 15.31 -5.64
N GLU A 91 20.84 13.98 -5.67
CA GLU A 91 20.73 13.16 -6.87
C GLU A 91 19.29 13.18 -7.43
N ILE A 92 19.15 13.42 -8.73
CA ILE A 92 17.85 13.37 -9.42
C ILE A 92 17.49 11.90 -9.66
N VAL A 93 16.44 11.43 -8.98
CA VAL A 93 15.91 10.06 -9.14
C VAL A 93 14.77 10.00 -10.15
N TYR A 94 14.12 11.13 -10.44
CA TYR A 94 13.11 11.24 -11.48
C TYR A 94 13.08 12.66 -12.07
N SER A 95 12.89 12.76 -13.38
CA SER A 95 12.62 14.02 -14.07
C SER A 95 11.73 13.74 -15.28
N GLY A 96 10.55 14.36 -15.33
CA GLY A 96 9.63 14.16 -16.44
C GLY A 96 8.23 14.64 -16.18
N THR A 97 7.41 14.57 -17.21
CA THR A 97 5.99 14.93 -17.15
C THR A 97 5.19 13.81 -16.48
N PHE A 98 4.35 14.19 -15.52
CA PHE A 98 3.51 13.28 -14.75
C PHE A 98 2.04 13.67 -14.82
N ILE A 99 1.19 12.65 -14.95
CA ILE A 99 -0.27 12.75 -14.90
C ILE A 99 -0.76 11.68 -13.94
N GLY A 100 -1.56 12.06 -12.94
CA GLY A 100 -2.16 11.14 -11.98
C GLY A 100 -1.93 11.52 -10.53
N ASN A 101 -2.17 10.58 -9.62
CA ASN A 101 -2.12 10.79 -8.16
C ASN A 101 -1.01 10.00 -7.45
N THR A 102 -0.40 9.02 -8.11
CA THR A 102 0.68 8.22 -7.53
C THR A 102 1.84 8.12 -8.50
N LEU A 103 2.97 8.70 -8.12
CA LEU A 103 4.22 8.57 -8.86
C LEU A 103 5.02 7.43 -8.24
N VAL A 104 5.51 6.52 -9.09
CA VAL A 104 6.38 5.41 -8.70
C VAL A 104 7.73 5.60 -9.36
N VAL A 105 8.79 5.64 -8.56
CA VAL A 105 10.17 5.84 -9.03
C VAL A 105 11.02 4.67 -8.58
N ALA A 106 11.68 3.99 -9.52
CA ALA A 106 12.66 2.96 -9.19
C ALA A 106 13.92 3.61 -8.61
N LEU A 107 14.38 3.12 -7.47
CA LEU A 107 15.54 3.62 -6.75
C LEU A 107 16.72 2.65 -6.89
N ALA A 108 17.86 3.16 -7.36
CA ALA A 108 19.12 2.43 -7.29
C ALA A 108 19.61 2.29 -5.84
N ASN A 109 19.43 3.34 -5.05
CA ASN A 109 19.75 3.39 -3.62
C ASN A 109 18.60 4.08 -2.87
N SER A 110 18.28 3.59 -1.66
CA SER A 110 17.26 4.20 -0.81
C SER A 110 17.85 5.36 0.00
N GLY A 111 17.35 6.56 -0.22
CA GLY A 111 17.59 7.74 0.58
C GLY A 111 16.71 7.81 1.82
N GLU A 112 17.07 8.68 2.75
CA GLU A 112 16.28 8.94 3.97
C GLU A 112 15.13 9.92 3.73
N SER A 113 15.27 10.82 2.74
CA SER A 113 14.25 11.81 2.40
C SER A 113 14.39 12.27 0.94
N TYR A 114 13.28 12.70 0.36
CA TYR A 114 13.23 13.17 -1.03
C TYR A 114 12.56 14.54 -1.12
N THR A 115 12.98 15.32 -2.10
CA THR A 115 12.31 16.56 -2.50
C THR A 115 11.63 16.36 -3.84
N VAL A 116 10.45 16.95 -4.02
CA VAL A 116 9.70 16.95 -5.28
C VAL A 116 9.51 18.40 -5.68
N GLU A 117 9.98 18.76 -6.87
CA GLU A 117 9.87 20.11 -7.43
C GLU A 117 8.92 20.08 -8.63
N PHE A 118 7.95 20.98 -8.66
CA PHE A 118 7.15 21.26 -9.85
C PHE A 118 7.88 22.31 -10.71
N VAL A 119 8.16 21.97 -11.97
CA VAL A 119 8.90 22.81 -12.93
C VAL A 119 7.95 23.49 -13.90
#